data_AF-K0G361-F1
#
_entry.id   AF-K0G361-F1
#
_cell.length_a   1.000
_cell.length_b   1.000
_cell.length_c   1.000
_cell.angle_alpha   90.00
_cell.angle_beta   90.00
_cell.angle_gamma   90.00
#
_symmetry.space_group_name_H-M   'P 1'
#
loop_
_entity.id
_entity.type
_entity.pdbx_description
1 polymer ?
#
loop_
_entity_poly.entity_id
_entity_poly.type
_entity_poly.pdbx_seq_one_letter_code
_entity_poly.pdbx_strand_id
1 'polypeptide(L)'
;MKAKNTLLQLIEARKELDRQFKYVEKLQIDAVPTISPVKIGDLVSFGKSEIKVFNIAINRILPDGVEFKIYGHVKKMDGTFGKHHRCVYQTLKLNDLN
;
A
#
# COMPACT_ATOMS: atom_id res chain seq x y z
N MET A 1 -41.09 -1.83 -19.51
CA MET A 1 -40.78 -0.81 -18.48
C MET A 1 -39.93 -1.35 -17.33
N LYS A 2 -40.19 -2.53 -16.74
CA LYS A 2 -39.39 -3.08 -15.62
C LYS A 2 -37.89 -3.28 -15.92
N ALA A 3 -37.54 -3.88 -17.05
CA ALA A 3 -36.14 -4.18 -17.40
C ALA A 3 -35.24 -2.93 -17.48
N LYS A 4 -35.74 -1.83 -18.07
CA LYS A 4 -35.00 -0.56 -18.15
C LYS A 4 -34.71 0.01 -16.76
N ASN A 5 -35.70 -0.03 -15.86
CA ASN A 5 -35.54 0.49 -14.50
C ASN A 5 -34.54 -0.35 -13.69
N THR A 6 -34.60 -1.68 -13.81
CA THR A 6 -33.62 -2.57 -13.19
C THR A 6 -32.20 -2.34 -13.72
N LEU A 7 -32.04 -2.15 -15.03
CA LEU A 7 -30.73 -1.85 -15.61
C LEU A 7 -30.16 -0.53 -15.08
N LEU A 8 -30.97 0.52 -14.97
CA LEU A 8 -30.54 1.80 -14.40
C LEU A 8 -30.11 1.67 -12.94
N GLN A 9 -30.84 0.89 -12.13
CA GLN A 9 -30.46 0.63 -10.74
C GLN A 9 -29.11 -0.08 -10.63
N LEU A 10 -28.84 -1.07 -11.50
CA LEU A 10 -27.55 -1.77 -11.52
C LEU A 10 -26.40 -0.84 -11.92
N ILE A 11 -26.61 0.04 -12.90
CA ILE A 11 -25.61 1.02 -13.34
C ILE A 11 -25.27 1.99 -12.19
N GLU A 12 -26.29 2.52 -11.50
CA GLU A 12 -26.07 3.43 -10.38
C GLU A 12 -25.39 2.73 -9.19
N ALA A 13 -25.79 1.50 -8.87
CA ALA A 13 -25.12 0.70 -7.84
C ALA A 13 -23.65 0.45 -8.19
N ARG A 14 -23.34 0.19 -9.47
CA ARG A 14 -21.94 0.01 -9.91
C ARG A 14 -21.12 1.29 -9.77
N LYS A 15 -21.68 2.44 -10.17
CA LYS A 15 -21.01 3.74 -10.00
C LYS A 15 -20.71 4.04 -8.54
N GLU A 16 -21.64 3.70 -7.65
CA GLU A 16 -21.46 3.90 -6.21
C GLU A 16 -20.35 3.01 -5.65
N LEU A 17 -20.30 1.73 -6.05
CA LEU A 17 -19.17 0.86 -5.72
C LEU A 17 -17.84 1.44 -6.20
N ASP A 18 -17.76 1.90 -7.45
CA ASP A 18 -16.53 2.48 -8.01
C ASP A 18 -16.10 3.76 -7.24
N ARG A 19 -17.06 4.56 -6.75
CA ARG A 19 -16.77 5.71 -5.88
C ARG A 19 -16.20 5.29 -4.53
N GLN A 20 -16.81 4.27 -3.91
CA GLN A 20 -16.36 3.75 -2.63
C GLN A 20 -14.95 3.15 -2.73
N PHE A 21 -14.66 2.41 -3.81
CA PHE A 21 -13.31 1.90 -4.07
C PHE A 21 -12.28 3.03 -4.15
N LYS A 22 -12.56 4.10 -4.91
CA LYS A 22 -11.66 5.27 -5.01
C LYS A 22 -11.48 5.99 -3.67
N TYR A 23 -12.55 6.08 -2.88
CA TYR A 23 -12.49 6.67 -1.55
C TYR A 23 -11.58 5.86 -0.62
N VAL A 24 -11.72 4.53 -0.61
CA VAL A 24 -10.87 3.62 0.17
C VAL A 24 -9.41 3.67 -0.30
N GLU A 25 -9.16 3.66 -1.61
CA GLU A 25 -7.80 3.82 -2.16
C GLU A 25 -7.15 5.12 -1.68
N LYS A 26 -7.90 6.23 -1.71
CA LYS A 26 -7.40 7.51 -1.23
C LYS A 26 -7.10 7.49 0.27
N LEU A 27 -7.99 6.93 1.09
CA LEU A 27 -7.76 6.77 2.52
C LEU A 27 -6.51 5.95 2.81
N GLN A 28 -6.26 4.89 2.04
CA GLN A 28 -5.06 4.07 2.20
C GLN A 28 -3.79 4.88 1.89
N ILE A 29 -3.78 5.64 0.78
CA ILE A 29 -2.66 6.50 0.41
C ILE A 29 -2.40 7.55 1.49
N ASP A 30 -3.45 8.21 1.98
CA ASP A 30 -3.36 9.29 2.97
C ASP A 30 -2.92 8.74 4.35
N ALA A 31 -3.20 7.48 4.67
CA ALA A 31 -2.81 6.86 5.93
C ALA A 31 -1.34 6.41 5.95
N VAL A 32 -0.75 6.01 4.81
CA VAL A 32 0.62 5.48 4.73
C VAL A 32 1.66 6.36 5.46
N PRO A 33 1.70 7.69 5.27
CA PRO A 33 2.67 8.55 5.95
C PRO A 33 2.55 8.54 7.48
N THR A 34 1.36 8.26 8.00
CA THR A 34 1.06 8.26 9.44
C THR A 34 1.35 6.91 10.09
N ILE A 35 0.95 5.81 9.45
CA ILE A 35 0.98 4.48 10.07
C ILE A 35 2.08 3.57 9.53
N SER A 36 2.80 3.94 8.47
CA SER A 36 3.89 3.10 7.99
C SER A 36 5.03 3.03 9.03
N PRO A 37 5.58 1.85 9.32
CA PRO A 37 6.71 1.69 10.24
C PRO A 37 8.03 2.25 9.68
N VAL A 38 8.07 2.56 8.38
CA VAL A 38 9.22 3.14 7.68
C VAL A 38 8.80 4.35 6.85
N LYS A 39 9.74 5.20 6.50
CA LYS A 39 9.53 6.40 5.67
C LYS A 39 10.29 6.30 4.34
N ILE A 40 9.84 7.11 3.38
CA ILE A 40 10.58 7.30 2.13
C ILE A 40 11.98 7.85 2.46
N GLY A 41 13.00 7.24 1.87
CA GLY A 41 14.41 7.55 2.13
C GLY A 41 15.11 6.61 3.10
N ASP A 42 14.37 5.88 3.94
CA ASP A 42 14.92 4.95 4.91
C ASP A 42 15.64 3.77 4.23
N LEU A 43 16.57 3.15 4.96
CA LEU A 43 17.20 1.88 4.59
C LEU A 43 16.50 0.73 5.31
N VAL A 44 16.02 -0.24 4.54
CA VAL A 44 15.32 -1.42 5.07
C VAL A 44 16.05 -2.68 4.64
N SER A 45 16.23 -3.62 5.56
CA SER A 45 16.93 -4.88 5.28
C SER A 45 16.21 -5.72 4.22
N PHE A 46 16.98 -6.29 3.30
CA PHE A 46 16.53 -7.18 2.24
C PHE A 46 17.54 -8.32 2.05
N GLY A 47 17.32 -9.44 2.74
CA GLY A 47 18.26 -10.57 2.75
C GLY A 47 19.62 -10.16 3.32
N LYS A 48 20.68 -10.26 2.50
CA LYS A 48 22.05 -9.81 2.85
C LYS A 48 22.36 -8.36 2.42
N SER A 49 21.35 -7.62 1.97
CA SER A 49 21.48 -6.25 1.48
C SER A 49 20.44 -5.34 2.14
N GLU A 50 20.37 -4.09 1.71
CA GLU A 50 19.41 -3.08 2.13
C GLU A 50 18.74 -2.49 0.89
N ILE A 51 17.51 -1.99 1.04
CA ILE A 51 16.85 -1.16 0.04
C ILE A 51 16.71 0.26 0.56
N LYS A 52 16.94 1.27 -0.30
CA LYS A 52 16.54 2.64 -0.03
C LYS A 52 15.11 2.86 -0.50
N VAL A 53 14.22 3.13 0.44
CA VAL A 53 12.78 3.23 0.20
C VAL A 53 12.48 4.44 -0.68
N PHE A 54 11.70 4.23 -1.75
CA PHE A 54 11.18 5.32 -2.58
C PHE A 54 9.66 5.34 -2.67
N ASN A 55 8.97 4.23 -2.32
CA ASN A 55 7.51 4.16 -2.33
C ASN A 55 7.02 3.14 -1.29
N ILE A 56 5.86 3.41 -0.71
CA ILE A 56 5.20 2.55 0.28
C ILE A 56 3.72 2.53 -0.06
N ALA A 57 3.12 1.34 -0.04
CA ALA A 57 1.68 1.17 -0.24
C ALA A 57 1.12 0.17 0.77
N ILE A 58 -0.16 0.31 1.12
CA ILE A 58 -0.88 -0.74 1.84
C ILE A 58 -1.12 -1.90 0.87
N ASN A 59 -0.65 -3.09 1.23
CA ASN A 59 -0.86 -4.31 0.46
C ASN A 59 -2.17 -5.00 0.85
N ARG A 60 -2.42 -5.09 2.16
CA ARG A 60 -3.62 -5.70 2.74
C ARG A 60 -3.91 -5.14 4.13
N ILE A 61 -5.19 -5.00 4.43
CA ILE A 61 -5.71 -4.71 5.77
C ILE A 61 -6.10 -6.05 6.40
N LEU A 62 -5.57 -6.32 7.59
CA LEU A 62 -5.80 -7.52 8.37
C LEU A 62 -6.76 -7.21 9.53
N PRO A 63 -7.36 -8.24 10.18
CA PRO A 63 -8.22 -8.01 11.34
C PRO A 63 -7.53 -7.27 12.50
N ASP A 64 -6.22 -7.47 12.67
CA ASP A 64 -5.41 -6.93 13.77
C ASP A 64 -4.27 -5.99 13.32
N GLY A 65 -4.26 -5.56 12.05
CA GLY A 65 -3.14 -4.77 11.54
C GLY A 65 -3.19 -4.44 10.06
N VAL A 66 -2.07 -3.94 9.54
CA VAL A 66 -1.89 -3.54 8.15
C VAL A 66 -0.56 -4.06 7.65
N GLU A 67 -0.56 -4.73 6.49
CA GLU A 67 0.68 -5.05 5.79
C GLU A 67 0.98 -4.00 4.73
N PHE A 68 2.18 -3.47 4.78
CA PHE A 68 2.75 -2.56 3.82
C PHE A 68 3.62 -3.30 2.81
N LYS A 69 3.53 -2.90 1.56
CA LYS A 69 4.48 -3.23 0.51
C LYS A 69 5.41 -2.03 0.30
N ILE A 70 6.66 -2.21 0.67
CA ILE A 70 7.70 -1.18 0.66
C ILE A 70 8.60 -1.43 -0.53
N TYR A 71 8.71 -0.44 -1.42
CA TYR A 71 9.54 -0.49 -2.62
C TYR A 71 10.81 0.34 -2.42
N GLY A 72 11.94 -0.20 -2.84
CA GLY A 72 13.22 0.48 -2.73
C GLY A 72 14.26 0.03 -3.73
N HIS A 73 15.31 0.85 -3.88
CA HIS A 73 16.47 0.52 -4.68
C HIS A 73 17.47 -0.27 -3.86
N VAL A 74 17.95 -1.40 -4.38
CA VAL A 74 18.91 -2.26 -3.67
C VAL A 74 20.27 -1.56 -3.57
N LYS A 75 20.84 -1.55 -2.36
CA LYS A 75 22.19 -1.09 -2.07
C LYS A 75 23.21 -2.12 -2.57
N LYS A 76 24.14 -1.66 -3.40
CA LYS A 76 25.25 -2.46 -3.91
C LYS A 76 26.39 -2.51 -2.90
N MET A 77 27.36 -3.41 -3.15
CA MET A 77 28.55 -3.55 -2.30
C MET A 77 29.40 -2.27 -2.24
N ASP A 78 29.38 -1.46 -3.30
CA ASP A 78 30.07 -0.16 -3.37
C ASP A 78 29.34 0.98 -2.62
N GLY A 79 28.22 0.68 -1.95
CA GLY A 79 27.39 1.65 -1.26
C GLY A 79 26.42 2.45 -2.15
N THR A 80 26.48 2.29 -3.48
CA THR A 80 25.56 2.94 -4.42
C THR A 80 24.23 2.19 -4.54
N PHE A 81 23.21 2.85 -5.07
CA PHE A 81 21.89 2.25 -5.29
C PHE A 81 21.70 1.85 -6.75
N GLY A 82 21.27 0.60 -6.98
CA GLY A 82 20.99 0.09 -8.31
C GLY A 82 19.70 0.65 -8.91
N LYS A 83 19.55 0.53 -10.24
CA LYS A 83 18.30 0.88 -10.95
C LYS A 83 17.17 -0.13 -10.70
N HIS A 84 17.51 -1.36 -10.34
CA HIS A 84 16.52 -2.39 -10.04
C HIS A 84 15.86 -2.12 -8.69
N HIS A 85 14.53 -2.04 -8.70
CA HIS A 85 13.74 -1.95 -7.48
C HIS A 85 13.41 -3.36 -6.97
N ARG A 86 13.35 -3.49 -5.65
CA ARG A 86 12.81 -4.65 -4.94
C ARG A 86 11.72 -4.18 -4.00
N CYS A 87 10.87 -5.13 -3.60
CA CYS A 87 9.89 -4.89 -2.57
C CYS A 87 10.12 -5.79 -1.36
N VAL A 88 9.82 -5.27 -0.19
CA VAL A 88 9.70 -6.02 1.07
C VAL A 88 8.31 -5.79 1.65
N TYR A 89 7.88 -6.73 2.48
CA TYR A 89 6.61 -6.65 3.18
C TYR A 89 6.88 -6.48 4.66
N GLN A 90 6.19 -5.55 5.29
CA GLN A 90 6.21 -5.35 6.74
C GLN A 90 4.80 -5.21 7.25
N THR A 91 4.52 -5.81 8.40
CA THR A 91 3.21 -5.74 9.04
C THR A 91 3.32 -4.89 10.29
N LEU A 92 2.41 -3.94 10.44
CA LEU A 92 2.14 -3.25 11.70
C LEU A 92 0.90 -3.87 12.34
N LYS A 93 1.00 -4.32 13.58
CA LYS A 93 -0.15 -4.79 14.36
C LYS A 93 -0.60 -3.76 15.37
N LEU A 94 -1.87 -3.84 15.78
CA LEU A 94 -2.41 -2.97 16.83
C LEU A 94 -1.61 -3.08 18.14
N ASN A 95 -1.14 -4.27 18.51
CA ASN A 95 -0.33 -4.47 19.72
C ASN A 95 1.07 -3.83 19.65
N ASP A 96 1.53 -3.43 18.45
CA ASP A 96 2.80 -2.71 18.27
C ASP A 96 2.62 -1.19 18.54
N LEU A 97 1.38 -0.71 18.61
CA LEU A 97 0.98 0.66 18.89
C LEU A 97 0.56 0.78 20.36
N ASN A 98 1.54 0.79 21.28
CA ASN A 98 1.30 1.12 22.68
C ASN A 98 1.07 2.61 22.88
#